data_AF-A0A7J2PUY5-F1
#
_entry.id   AF-A0A7J2PUY5-F1
#
_cell.length_a   1.000
_cell.length_b   1.000
_cell.length_c   1.000
_cell.angle_alpha   90.00
_cell.angle_beta   90.00
_cell.angle_gamma   90.00
#
_symmetry.space_group_name_H-M   'P 1'
#
loop_
_entity.id
_entity.type
_entity.pdbx_description
1 polymer ?
#
loop_
_entity_poly.entity_id
_entity_poly.type
_entity_poly.pdbx_seq_one_letter_code
_entity_poly.pdbx_strand_id
1 'polypeptide(L)'
;MLKEINVGDKLFWISRSKELLLLEKPIEFNHTTRVKCQKSDNKIVVVPAYDLGQISKGNYYGDYFIEGEENKNRAQELENIAKYYGFRAEFTKIDKGFLLKIYGDSQQEVDDFITLSLEQDFDISQYL
;
A
#
# COMPACT_ATOMS: atom_id res chain seq x y z
N MET A 1 15.52 9.16 2.57
CA MET A 1 16.24 8.11 3.33
C MET A 1 15.23 7.00 3.54
N LEU A 2 15.43 5.81 2.93
CA LEU A 2 14.50 4.68 3.15
C LEU A 2 14.44 4.42 4.66
N LYS A 3 13.24 4.40 5.25
CA LYS A 3 13.11 4.08 6.67
C LYS A 3 13.67 2.68 6.89
N GLU A 4 14.30 2.46 8.03
CA GLU A 4 14.95 1.17 8.30
C GLU A 4 13.93 0.03 8.22
N ILE A 5 14.17 -0.91 7.30
CA ILE A 5 13.33 -2.09 7.09
C ILE A 5 13.82 -3.22 7.99
N ASN A 6 12.89 -3.85 8.69
CA ASN A 6 13.13 -4.91 9.66
C ASN A 6 12.42 -6.20 9.29
N VAL A 7 13.02 -7.34 9.66
CA VAL A 7 12.34 -8.63 9.56
C VAL A 7 11.04 -8.57 10.36
N GLY A 8 9.95 -9.07 9.78
CA GLY A 8 8.60 -8.95 10.32
C GLY A 8 7.84 -7.71 9.86
N ASP A 9 8.47 -6.81 9.08
CA ASP A 9 7.74 -5.70 8.46
C ASP A 9 6.80 -6.19 7.36
N LYS A 10 5.65 -5.53 7.24
CA LYS A 10 4.78 -5.66 6.07
C LYS A 10 5.28 -4.76 4.95
N LEU A 11 5.40 -5.34 3.76
CA LEU A 11 5.81 -4.66 2.53
C LEU A 11 4.75 -4.88 1.45
N PHE A 12 4.67 -3.95 0.49
CA PHE A 12 3.80 -4.06 -0.68
C PHE A 12 4.56 -4.66 -1.85
N TRP A 13 4.06 -5.76 -2.41
CA TRP A 13 4.55 -6.32 -3.66
C TRP A 13 3.90 -5.57 -4.83
N ILE A 14 4.67 -4.68 -5.43
CA ILE A 14 4.21 -3.70 -6.44
C ILE A 14 3.59 -4.42 -7.64
N SER A 15 4.32 -5.33 -8.30
CA SER A 15 3.83 -5.99 -9.52
C SER A 15 2.63 -6.93 -9.33
N ARG A 16 2.26 -7.25 -8.09
CA ARG A 16 1.15 -8.17 -7.78
C ARG A 16 0.03 -7.54 -6.96
N SER A 17 0.21 -6.29 -6.51
CA SER A 17 -0.71 -5.60 -5.60
C SER A 17 -1.07 -6.44 -4.37
N LYS A 18 -0.05 -6.98 -3.68
CA LYS A 18 -0.24 -7.84 -2.49
C LYS A 18 0.69 -7.44 -1.37
N GLU A 19 0.21 -7.52 -0.13
CA GLU A 19 1.07 -7.41 1.03
C GLU A 19 1.85 -8.70 1.30
N LEU A 20 3.07 -8.53 1.78
CA LEU A 20 3.99 -9.59 2.15
C LEU A 20 4.64 -9.27 3.49
N LEU A 21 4.90 -10.30 4.29
CA LEU A 21 5.71 -10.19 5.51
C LEU A 21 7.17 -10.49 5.16
N LEU A 22 8.09 -9.60 5.54
CA LEU A 22 9.51 -9.77 5.29
C LEU A 22 10.10 -10.85 6.22
N LEU A 23 10.77 -11.86 5.66
CA LEU A 23 11.42 -12.91 6.46
C LEU A 23 12.94 -12.75 6.57
N GLU A 24 13.56 -12.01 5.66
CA GLU A 24 15.00 -11.74 5.67
C GLU A 24 15.28 -10.31 5.19
N LYS A 25 16.30 -9.65 5.75
CA LYS A 25 16.70 -8.32 5.27
C LYS A 25 17.39 -8.46 3.90
N PRO A 26 16.98 -7.69 2.88
CA PRO A 26 17.77 -7.59 1.66
C PRO A 26 19.14 -6.97 1.97
N ILE A 27 20.16 -7.47 1.29
CA ILE A 27 21.50 -6.86 1.32
C ILE A 27 21.44 -5.52 0.57
N GLU A 28 20.70 -5.48 -0.55
CA GLU A 28 20.48 -4.28 -1.37
C GLU A 28 19.07 -4.29 -2.00
N PHE A 29 18.49 -3.10 -2.22
CA PHE A 29 17.24 -2.93 -2.95
C PHE A 29 17.52 -2.71 -4.44
N ASN A 30 17.79 -3.80 -5.17
CA ASN A 30 18.08 -3.76 -6.59
C ASN A 30 17.36 -4.89 -7.36
N HIS A 31 17.55 -4.93 -8.69
CA HIS A 31 16.86 -5.88 -9.57
C HIS A 31 17.33 -7.34 -9.43
N THR A 32 18.54 -7.56 -8.92
CA THR A 32 19.17 -8.89 -8.83
C THR A 32 18.97 -9.53 -7.47
N THR A 33 18.85 -8.72 -6.42
CA THR A 33 18.66 -9.18 -5.04
C THR A 33 17.27 -9.79 -4.90
N ARG A 34 17.25 -11.00 -4.37
CA ARG A 34 16.03 -11.78 -4.12
C ARG A 34 15.83 -11.94 -2.63
N VAL A 35 14.59 -11.81 -2.19
CA VAL A 35 14.23 -11.76 -0.77
C VAL A 35 13.08 -12.71 -0.49
N LYS A 36 13.22 -13.52 0.54
CA LYS A 36 12.15 -14.38 1.06
C LYS A 36 11.13 -13.55 1.83
N CYS A 37 9.88 -13.72 1.44
CA CYS A 37 8.74 -13.13 2.09
C CYS A 37 7.63 -14.17 2.31
N GLN A 38 6.72 -13.88 3.22
CA GLN A 38 5.57 -14.72 3.52
C GLN A 38 4.28 -14.04 3.05
N LYS A 39 3.42 -14.79 2.37
CA LYS A 39 2.06 -14.39 2.03
C LYS A 39 1.11 -14.57 3.22
N SER A 40 -0.08 -13.98 3.14
CA SER A 40 -1.15 -14.17 4.15
C SER A 40 -1.61 -15.62 4.32
N ASP A 41 -1.44 -16.47 3.30
CA ASP A 41 -1.72 -17.91 3.37
C ASP A 41 -0.54 -18.73 3.94
N ASN A 42 0.41 -18.07 4.60
CA ASN A 42 1.65 -18.61 5.14
C ASN A 42 2.63 -19.19 4.11
N LYS A 43 2.35 -19.12 2.80
CA LYS A 43 3.30 -19.59 1.78
C LYS A 43 4.47 -18.64 1.65
N ILE A 44 5.67 -19.22 1.52
CA ILE A 44 6.90 -18.47 1.29
C ILE A 44 7.06 -18.25 -0.22
N VAL A 45 7.42 -17.01 -0.57
CA VAL A 45 7.77 -16.62 -1.94
C VAL A 45 9.11 -15.89 -1.95
N VAL A 46 9.77 -15.93 -3.10
CA VAL A 46 11.04 -15.23 -3.34
C VAL A 46 10.78 -14.13 -4.34
N VAL A 47 10.96 -12.88 -3.93
CA VAL A 47 10.60 -11.68 -4.69
C VAL A 47 11.84 -10.82 -4.92
N PRO A 48 12.00 -10.18 -6.09
CA PRO A 48 13.04 -9.18 -6.26
C PRO A 48 12.90 -8.04 -5.25
N ALA A 49 13.99 -7.60 -4.63
CA ALA A 49 13.96 -6.56 -3.60
C ALA A 49 13.38 -5.24 -4.14
N TYR A 50 13.68 -4.89 -5.39
CA TYR A 50 13.13 -3.68 -6.03
C TYR A 50 11.60 -3.67 -6.20
N ASP A 51 10.96 -4.83 -6.16
CA ASP A 51 9.51 -4.98 -6.36
C ASP A 51 8.75 -4.90 -5.02
N LEU A 52 9.48 -4.60 -3.93
CA LEU A 52 8.95 -4.44 -2.57
C LEU A 52 8.94 -2.95 -2.20
N GLY A 53 7.74 -2.38 -2.04
CA GLY A 53 7.51 -1.06 -1.47
C GLY A 53 7.33 -1.13 0.04
N GLN A 54 7.88 -0.16 0.76
CA GLN A 54 7.62 -0.02 2.19
C GLN A 54 6.24 0.58 2.40
N ILE A 55 5.49 0.02 3.35
CA ILE A 55 4.22 0.57 3.81
C ILE A 55 4.44 1.30 5.14
N SER A 56 3.78 2.43 5.33
CA SER A 56 3.82 3.22 6.56
C SER A 56 3.43 2.39 7.79
N LYS A 57 4.16 2.60 8.89
CA LYS A 57 3.87 2.02 10.20
C LYS A 57 3.10 2.98 11.10
N GLY A 58 2.92 4.23 10.66
CA GLY A 58 2.24 5.26 11.41
C GLY A 58 0.76 4.96 11.62
N ASN A 59 0.17 5.69 12.57
CA ASN A 59 -1.22 5.53 12.96
C ASN A 59 -2.04 6.82 12.79
N TYR A 60 -1.45 7.88 12.23
CA TYR A 60 -2.23 9.02 11.73
C TYR A 60 -3.06 8.53 10.56
N TYR A 61 -4.31 8.97 10.46
CA TYR A 61 -5.21 8.47 9.42
C TYR A 61 -6.21 9.50 8.93
N GLY A 62 -6.72 9.23 7.74
CA GLY A 62 -7.80 9.96 7.10
C GLY A 62 -8.72 8.97 6.42
N ASP A 63 -10.00 9.32 6.38
CA ASP A 63 -11.06 8.50 5.81
C ASP A 63 -11.54 9.13 4.50
N TYR A 64 -11.67 8.32 3.46
CA TYR A 64 -12.21 8.73 2.16
C TYR A 64 -13.40 7.84 1.79
N PHE A 65 -14.57 8.45 1.59
CA PHE A 65 -15.81 7.73 1.30
C PHE A 65 -16.05 7.63 -0.21
N ILE A 66 -16.34 6.41 -0.66
CA ILE A 66 -16.65 6.09 -2.04
C ILE A 66 -18.11 5.66 -2.08
N GLU A 67 -18.97 6.52 -2.61
CA GLU A 67 -20.40 6.25 -2.74
C GLU A 67 -20.67 5.19 -3.81
N GLY A 68 -21.67 4.33 -3.60
CA GLY A 68 -22.11 3.30 -4.57
C GLY A 68 -21.51 1.93 -4.28
N GLU A 69 -22.38 0.91 -4.18
CA GLU A 69 -21.94 -0.48 -3.98
C GLU A 69 -21.24 -1.06 -5.21
N GLU A 70 -21.54 -0.52 -6.39
CA GLU A 70 -20.91 -0.83 -7.66
C GLU A 70 -19.42 -0.44 -7.69
N ASN A 71 -19.01 0.50 -6.83
CA ASN A 71 -17.64 1.04 -6.80
C ASN A 71 -16.65 0.20 -6.00
N LYS A 72 -16.96 -1.08 -5.72
CA LYS A 72 -16.06 -2.01 -5.04
C LYS A 72 -14.69 -2.10 -5.72
N ASN A 73 -14.67 -2.19 -7.06
CA ASN A 73 -13.42 -2.29 -7.81
C ASN A 73 -12.59 -1.02 -7.69
N ARG A 74 -13.25 0.15 -7.72
CA ARG A 74 -12.60 1.44 -7.52
C ARG A 74 -12.03 1.56 -6.10
N ALA A 75 -12.75 1.13 -5.07
CA ALA A 75 -12.26 1.11 -3.69
C ALA A 75 -10.99 0.25 -3.54
N GLN A 76 -10.99 -0.94 -4.15
CA GLN A 76 -9.83 -1.83 -4.16
C GLN A 76 -8.63 -1.25 -4.94
N GLU A 77 -8.90 -0.54 -6.04
CA GLU A 77 -7.88 0.15 -6.82
C GLU A 77 -7.23 1.27 -6.02
N LEU A 78 -8.03 2.14 -5.40
CA LEU A 78 -7.55 3.24 -4.56
C LEU A 78 -6.75 2.74 -3.33
N GLU A 79 -7.16 1.62 -2.73
CA GLU A 79 -6.36 0.96 -1.69
C GLU A 79 -4.97 0.55 -2.19
N ASN A 80 -4.89 -0.03 -3.38
CA ASN A 80 -3.62 -0.45 -3.98
C ASN A 80 -2.74 0.74 -4.36
N ILE A 81 -3.35 1.82 -4.86
CA ILE A 81 -2.66 3.08 -5.16
C ILE A 81 -2.04 3.65 -3.89
N ALA A 82 -2.81 3.77 -2.80
CA ALA A 82 -2.30 4.24 -1.52
C ALA A 82 -1.10 3.41 -1.03
N LYS A 83 -1.19 2.07 -1.14
CA LYS A 83 -0.08 1.16 -0.79
C LYS A 83 1.13 1.30 -1.70
N TYR A 84 0.92 1.54 -2.98
CA TYR A 84 1.99 1.83 -3.94
C TYR A 84 2.77 3.11 -3.56
N TYR A 85 2.05 4.14 -3.11
CA TYR A 85 2.66 5.38 -2.58
C TYR A 85 3.20 5.23 -1.14
N GLY A 86 3.18 4.03 -0.57
CA GLY A 86 3.78 3.71 0.73
C GLY A 86 2.87 3.99 1.94
N PHE A 87 1.59 4.24 1.74
CA PHE A 87 0.62 4.34 2.82
C PHE A 87 0.11 2.96 3.24
N ARG A 88 -0.24 2.78 4.51
CA ARG A 88 -1.08 1.64 4.90
C ARG A 88 -2.51 2.00 4.54
N ALA A 89 -3.23 1.12 3.86
CA ALA A 89 -4.60 1.40 3.47
C ALA A 89 -5.48 0.16 3.66
N GLU A 90 -6.72 0.39 4.06
CA GLU A 90 -7.73 -0.64 4.29
C GLU A 90 -9.08 -0.07 3.85
N PHE A 91 -9.86 -0.81 3.05
CA PHE A 91 -11.24 -0.39 2.77
C PHE A 91 -12.24 -1.33 3.44
N THR A 92 -13.35 -0.76 3.90
CA THR A 92 -14.47 -1.50 4.51
C THR A 92 -15.76 -1.09 3.81
N LYS A 93 -16.65 -2.06 3.52
CA LYS A 93 -18.00 -1.75 3.03
C LYS A 93 -18.81 -1.12 4.17
N ILE A 94 -19.41 0.04 3.94
CA ILE A 94 -20.30 0.71 4.90
C ILE A 94 -21.55 1.17 4.18
N ASP A 95 -22.71 0.69 4.62
CA ASP A 95 -24.02 0.99 4.02
C ASP A 95 -23.99 0.81 2.49
N LYS A 96 -24.26 1.89 1.73
CA LYS A 96 -24.30 1.93 0.26
C LYS A 96 -22.97 2.30 -0.40
N GLY A 97 -21.84 2.14 0.29
CA GLY A 97 -20.54 2.51 -0.25
C GLY A 97 -19.37 1.83 0.46
N PHE A 98 -18.19 2.42 0.28
CA PHE A 98 -16.94 1.92 0.84
C PHE A 98 -16.18 3.06 1.52
N LEU A 99 -15.69 2.81 2.73
CA LEU A 99 -14.81 3.73 3.43
C LEU A 99 -13.38 3.23 3.28
N LEU A 100 -12.52 4.04 2.65
CA LEU A 100 -11.09 3.81 2.54
C LEU A 100 -10.38 4.54 3.68
N LYS A 101 -9.74 3.79 4.57
CA LYS A 101 -8.89 4.33 5.63
C LYS A 101 -7.44 4.31 5.18
N ILE A 102 -6.79 5.46 5.26
CA ILE A 102 -5.41 5.64 4.81
C ILE A 102 -4.59 6.09 6.00
N TYR A 103 -3.49 5.39 6.28
CA TYR A 103 -2.60 5.67 7.39
C TYR A 103 -1.22 6.07 6.91
N GLY A 104 -0.66 7.08 7.57
CA GLY A 104 0.66 7.63 7.31
C GLY A 104 1.45 7.90 8.59
N ASP A 105 2.68 8.35 8.44
CA ASP A 105 3.58 8.61 9.56
C ASP A 105 3.40 10.01 10.17
N SER A 106 2.71 10.91 9.46
CA SER A 106 2.24 12.19 9.97
C SER A 106 0.84 12.51 9.41
N GLN A 107 0.09 13.36 10.10
CA GLN A 107 -1.24 13.78 9.60
C GLN A 107 -1.13 14.57 8.29
N GLN A 108 -0.13 15.46 8.18
CA GLN A 108 0.09 16.27 6.97
C GLN A 108 0.27 15.40 5.72
N GLU A 109 1.08 14.33 5.79
CA GLU A 109 1.27 13.42 4.64
C GLU A 109 -0.04 12.73 4.22
N VAL A 110 -0.90 12.39 5.18
CA VAL A 110 -2.19 11.74 4.91
C VAL A 110 -3.14 12.72 4.24
N ASP A 111 -3.27 13.92 4.80
CA ASP A 111 -4.14 14.97 4.28
C ASP A 111 -3.72 15.36 2.85
N ASP A 112 -2.42 15.56 2.62
CA ASP A 112 -1.88 15.87 1.30
C ASP A 112 -2.16 14.76 0.28
N PHE A 113 -2.02 13.49 0.66
CA PHE A 113 -2.29 12.37 -0.23
C PHE A 113 -3.76 12.31 -0.63
N ILE A 114 -4.68 12.45 0.33
CA ILE A 114 -6.13 12.44 0.05
C ILE A 114 -6.48 13.57 -0.90
N THR A 115 -6.07 14.80 -0.60
CA THR A 115 -6.40 15.96 -1.43
C THR A 115 -5.78 15.89 -2.83
N LEU A 116 -4.51 15.50 -2.94
CA LEU A 116 -3.80 15.52 -4.22
C LEU A 116 -4.03 14.27 -5.09
N SER A 117 -4.28 13.11 -4.48
CA SER A 117 -4.32 11.84 -5.21
C SER A 117 -5.72 11.22 -5.31
N LEU A 118 -6.66 11.62 -4.45
CA LEU A 118 -8.01 11.03 -4.41
C LEU A 118 -9.11 12.04 -4.73
N GLU A 119 -8.98 13.30 -4.30
CA GLU A 119 -9.99 14.33 -4.54
C GLU A 119 -9.78 15.05 -5.88
N GLN A 120 -8.52 15.32 -6.23
CA GLN A 120 -8.16 15.74 -7.58
C GLN A 120 -7.95 14.46 -8.39
N ASP A 121 -8.86 14.14 -9.32
CA ASP A 121 -8.78 13.02 -10.27
C ASP A 121 -7.45 13.04 -11.06
N PHE A 122 -6.35 12.64 -10.42
CA PHE A 122 -5.10 12.41 -11.10
C PHE A 122 -5.28 11.12 -11.88
N ASP A 123 -5.30 11.25 -13.21
CA ASP A 123 -5.33 10.11 -14.12
C ASP A 123 -3.97 9.39 -14.05
N ILE A 124 -3.86 8.48 -13.08
CA ILE A 124 -2.67 7.67 -12.81
C ILE A 124 -2.44 6.59 -13.88
N SER A 125 -3.34 6.50 -14.88
CA SER A 125 -3.18 5.61 -16.04
C SER A 125 -1.89 5.86 -16.82
N GLN A 126 -1.26 7.03 -16.65
CA GLN A 126 0.01 7.36 -17.28
C GLN A 126 1.24 6.75 -16.59
N TYR A 127 1.09 6.14 -15.41
CA TYR A 127 2.21 5.65 -14.59
C TYR A 127 2.15 4.15 -14.25
N LEU A 128 1.17 3.41 -14.78
CA LEU A 128 1.05 1.94 -14.73
C LEU A 128 1.42 1.32 -16.08
#